data_AF-A0A531LVX7-F1
#
_entry.id   AF-A0A531LVX7-F1
#
_cell.length_a   1.000
_cell.length_b   1.000
_cell.length_c   1.000
_cell.angle_alpha   90.00
_cell.angle_beta   90.00
_cell.angle_gamma   90.00
#
_symmetry.space_group_name_H-M   'P 1'
#
loop_
_entity.id
_entity.type
_entity.pdbx_description
1 polymer ?
#
loop_
_entity_poly.entity_id
_entity_poly.type
_entity_poly.pdbx_seq_one_letter_code
_entity_poly.pdbx_strand_id
1 'polypeptide(L)'
;EEITLAQTDLDAFQQLLTEVQEAFGREDHAALRRSVTPEMVSYLSEELADNAQKGLRNEVSDVTLLQADIAESWREDDRDYATAALRYESRDVTRERASGKVVEGDEDHPTETTELWTFTRQNGSTWK
;
A
#
# COMPACT_ATOMS: atom_id res chain seq x y z
N GLU A 1 25.22 2.19 2.21
CA GLU A 1 25.84 0.89 1.87
C GLU A 1 24.81 0.04 1.14
N GLU A 2 25.14 -0.61 0.02
CA GLU A 2 24.18 -1.50 -0.65
C GLU A 2 23.92 -2.74 0.22
N ILE A 3 22.66 -3.20 0.28
CA ILE A 3 22.28 -4.39 1.05
C ILE A 3 21.62 -5.43 0.14
N THR A 4 21.83 -6.70 0.44
CA THR A 4 21.13 -7.80 -0.22
C THR A 4 19.85 -8.13 0.56
N LEU A 5 18.72 -8.18 -0.15
CA LEU A 5 17.43 -8.59 0.41
C LEU A 5 17.30 -10.12 0.41
N ALA A 6 16.72 -10.67 1.47
CA ALA A 6 16.37 -12.07 1.56
C ALA A 6 14.93 -12.31 1.05
N GLN A 7 14.59 -13.56 0.77
CA GLN A 7 13.22 -13.92 0.38
C GLN A 7 12.18 -13.45 1.40
N THR A 8 12.51 -13.52 2.70
CA THR A 8 11.63 -13.04 3.78
C THR A 8 11.37 -11.54 3.74
N ASP A 9 12.28 -10.74 3.16
CA ASP A 9 12.05 -9.32 2.96
C ASP A 9 11.04 -9.09 1.83
N LEU A 10 11.14 -9.86 0.74
CA LEU A 10 10.19 -9.81 -0.39
C LEU A 10 8.78 -10.24 0.04
N ASP A 11 8.69 -11.29 0.85
CA ASP A 11 7.42 -11.76 1.41
C ASP A 11 6.79 -10.66 2.30
N ALA A 12 7.60 -9.92 3.05
CA ALA A 12 7.14 -8.80 3.86
C ALA A 12 6.61 -7.64 2.99
N PHE A 13 7.23 -7.34 1.85
CA PHE A 13 6.75 -6.31 0.92
C PHE A 13 5.38 -6.68 0.33
N GLN A 14 5.18 -7.95 -0.05
CA GLN A 14 3.89 -8.43 -0.51
C GLN A 14 2.81 -8.33 0.57
N GLN A 15 3.16 -8.69 1.81
CA GLN A 15 2.25 -8.58 2.94
C GLN A 15 1.87 -7.11 3.20
N LEU A 16 2.85 -6.20 3.22
CA LEU A 16 2.61 -4.77 3.42
C LEU A 16 1.74 -4.18 2.30
N LEU A 17 1.97 -4.55 1.04
CA LEU A 17 1.12 -4.14 -0.07
C LEU A 17 -0.35 -4.48 0.21
N THR A 18 -0.61 -5.74 0.54
CA THR A 18 -1.97 -6.23 0.80
C THR A 18 -2.59 -5.52 2.00
N GLU A 19 -1.85 -5.43 3.11
CA GLU A 19 -2.33 -4.79 4.34
C GLU A 19 -2.67 -3.32 4.14
N VAL A 20 -1.83 -2.56 3.43
CA VAL A 20 -2.04 -1.12 3.22
C VAL A 20 -3.19 -0.87 2.27
N GLN A 21 -3.25 -1.56 1.13
CA GLN A 21 -4.34 -1.41 0.16
C GLN A 21 -5.70 -1.74 0.79
N GLU A 22 -5.79 -2.86 1.50
CA GLU A 22 -7.01 -3.25 2.21
C GLU A 22 -7.38 -2.30 3.35
N ALA A 23 -6.40 -1.85 4.14
CA ALA A 23 -6.63 -0.92 5.24
C ALA A 23 -7.12 0.44 4.72
N PHE A 24 -6.57 0.90 3.60
CA PHE A 24 -7.04 2.10 2.91
C PHE A 24 -8.49 1.94 2.46
N GLY A 25 -8.83 0.85 1.76
CA GLY A 25 -10.20 0.58 1.32
C GLY A 25 -11.22 0.46 2.47
N ARG A 26 -10.78 -0.04 3.63
CA ARG A 26 -11.60 -0.12 4.86
C ARG A 26 -11.62 1.16 5.70
N GLU A 27 -10.85 2.17 5.32
CA GLU A 27 -10.60 3.38 6.12
C GLU A 27 -10.07 3.06 7.53
N ASP A 28 -9.33 1.96 7.65
CA ASP A 28 -8.77 1.46 8.92
C ASP A 28 -7.45 2.17 9.25
N HIS A 29 -7.57 3.38 9.82
CA HIS A 29 -6.42 4.15 10.27
C HIS A 29 -5.57 3.42 11.33
N ALA A 30 -6.12 2.45 12.07
CA ALA A 30 -5.34 1.71 13.05
C ALA A 30 -4.44 0.68 12.36
N ALA A 31 -4.94 0.01 11.32
CA ALA A 31 -4.14 -0.86 10.47
C ALA A 31 -3.06 -0.07 9.71
N LEU A 32 -3.40 1.05 9.09
CA LEU A 32 -2.42 1.91 8.41
C LEU A 32 -1.26 2.31 9.34
N ARG A 33 -1.56 2.75 10.56
CA ARG A 33 -0.53 3.09 11.56
C ARG A 33 0.40 1.94 11.95
N ARG A 34 -0.03 0.70 11.78
CA ARG A 34 0.80 -0.48 12.04
C ARG A 34 1.64 -0.86 10.82
N SER A 35 1.20 -0.55 9.60
CA SER A 35 1.83 -1.04 8.37
C SER A 35 2.74 -0.01 7.70
N VAL A 36 2.51 1.30 7.84
CA VAL A 36 3.33 2.34 7.18
C VAL A 36 4.03 3.27 8.17
N THR A 37 4.92 4.13 7.66
CA THR A 37 5.60 5.17 8.46
C THR A 37 4.63 6.26 8.91
N PRO A 38 4.93 7.04 9.98
CA PRO A 38 4.08 8.14 10.43
C PRO A 38 3.79 9.19 9.34
N GLU A 39 4.76 9.44 8.48
CA GLU A 39 4.63 10.35 7.33
C GLU A 39 3.59 9.81 6.35
N MET A 40 3.69 8.52 5.98
CA MET A 40 2.73 7.88 5.08
C MET A 40 1.34 7.72 5.69
N VAL A 41 1.22 7.53 7.01
CA VAL A 41 -0.10 7.56 7.69
C VAL A 41 -0.76 8.92 7.47
N SER A 42 0.00 10.01 7.56
CA SER A 42 -0.53 11.37 7.42
C SER A 42 -1.00 11.60 5.98
N TYR A 43 -0.19 11.21 5.00
CA TYR A 43 -0.54 11.26 3.57
C TYR A 43 -1.84 10.48 3.28
N LEU A 44 -1.90 9.19 3.65
CA LEU A 44 -3.06 8.36 3.39
C LEU A 44 -4.31 8.84 4.15
N SER A 45 -4.14 9.39 5.35
CA SER A 45 -5.27 9.95 6.12
C SER A 45 -5.84 11.21 5.47
N GLU A 46 -5.00 12.02 4.80
CA GLU A 46 -5.44 13.18 4.03
C GLU A 46 -6.26 12.73 2.81
N GLU A 47 -5.78 11.73 2.06
CA GLU A 47 -6.54 11.18 0.92
C GLU A 47 -7.89 10.60 1.34
N LEU A 48 -7.95 9.85 2.45
CA LEU A 48 -9.20 9.35 3.01
C LEU A 48 -10.15 10.49 3.42
N ALA A 49 -9.63 11.55 4.05
CA ALA A 49 -10.41 12.71 4.45
C ALA A 49 -10.95 13.49 3.25
N ASP A 50 -10.17 13.62 2.17
CA ASP A 50 -10.59 14.27 0.92
C ASP A 50 -11.70 13.49 0.22
N ASN A 51 -11.57 12.16 0.18
CA ASN A 51 -12.64 11.29 -0.32
C ASN A 51 -13.91 11.46 0.51
N ALA A 52 -13.80 11.45 1.84
CA ALA A 52 -14.93 11.65 2.74
C ALA A 52 -15.62 13.02 2.53
N GLN A 53 -14.85 14.10 2.37
CA GLN A 53 -15.38 15.44 2.09
C GLN A 53 -16.16 15.50 0.77
N LYS A 54 -15.72 14.74 -0.24
CA LYS A 54 -16.43 14.61 -1.52
C LYS A 54 -17.63 13.67 -1.46
N GLY A 55 -17.91 13.05 -0.31
CA GLY A 55 -18.96 12.02 -0.17
C GLY A 55 -18.61 10.70 -0.85
N LEU A 56 -17.32 10.47 -1.10
CA LEU A 56 -16.78 9.29 -1.79
C LEU A 56 -16.04 8.39 -0.81
N ARG A 57 -15.94 7.13 -1.16
CA ARG A 57 -15.09 6.14 -0.50
C ARG A 57 -14.42 5.30 -1.59
N ASN A 58 -13.10 5.20 -1.51
CA ASN A 58 -12.35 4.26 -2.32
C ASN A 58 -12.31 2.91 -1.60
N GLU A 59 -12.61 1.83 -2.30
CA GLU A 59 -12.65 0.46 -1.79
C GLU A 59 -11.74 -0.41 -2.64
N VAL A 60 -10.62 -0.85 -2.05
CA VAL A 60 -9.68 -1.79 -2.67
C VAL A 60 -9.85 -3.16 -2.03
N SER A 61 -9.98 -4.19 -2.87
CA SER A 61 -10.16 -5.59 -2.46
C SER A 61 -9.52 -6.56 -3.45
N ASP A 62 -9.45 -7.84 -3.08
CA ASP A 62 -8.90 -8.92 -3.91
C ASP A 62 -7.47 -8.63 -4.43
N VAL A 63 -6.64 -8.03 -3.57
CA VAL A 63 -5.27 -7.62 -3.91
C VAL A 63 -4.38 -8.86 -4.10
N THR A 64 -3.78 -9.00 -5.28
CA THR A 64 -2.85 -10.07 -5.61
C THR A 64 -1.60 -9.51 -6.27
N LEU A 65 -0.44 -9.68 -5.62
CA LEU A 65 0.85 -9.29 -6.19
C LEU A 65 1.18 -10.20 -7.38
N LEU A 66 1.47 -9.60 -8.54
CA LEU A 66 1.85 -10.28 -9.76
C LEU A 66 3.37 -10.29 -9.95
N GLN A 67 4.03 -9.16 -9.67
CA GLN A 67 5.47 -9.00 -9.77
C GLN A 67 5.97 -7.93 -8.80
N ALA A 68 7.13 -8.17 -8.19
CA ALA A 68 7.86 -7.17 -7.42
C ALA A 68 9.30 -7.10 -7.94
N ASP A 69 9.65 -6.00 -8.60
CA ASP A 69 11.00 -5.77 -9.10
C ASP A 69 11.73 -4.79 -8.17
N ILE A 70 12.81 -5.26 -7.54
CA ILE A 70 13.63 -4.41 -6.69
C ILE A 70 14.48 -3.49 -7.57
N ALA A 71 14.27 -2.18 -7.44
CA ALA A 71 15.03 -1.16 -8.13
C ALA A 71 16.36 -0.87 -7.43
N GLU A 72 16.33 -0.77 -6.10
CA GLU A 72 17.49 -0.51 -5.26
C GLU A 72 17.24 -0.96 -3.82
N SER A 73 18.32 -1.31 -3.11
CA SER A 73 18.28 -1.61 -1.69
C SER A 73 19.56 -1.12 -1.02
N TRP A 74 19.42 -0.31 0.02
CA TRP A 74 20.57 0.33 0.67
C TRP A 74 20.33 0.54 2.16
N ARG A 75 21.41 0.83 2.86
CA ARG A 75 21.45 1.21 4.27
C ARG A 75 22.01 2.63 4.42
N GLU A 76 21.32 3.42 5.22
CA GLU A 76 21.78 4.72 5.73
C GLU A 76 21.70 4.67 7.26
N ASP A 77 22.85 4.86 7.91
CA ASP A 77 23.01 4.75 9.35
C ASP A 77 22.41 3.44 9.91
N ASP A 78 21.34 3.53 10.69
CA ASP A 78 20.66 2.42 11.34
C ASP A 78 19.37 1.97 10.62
N ARG A 79 19.14 2.48 9.40
CA ARG A 79 17.97 2.17 8.57
C ARG A 79 18.34 1.49 7.27
N ASP A 80 17.62 0.42 6.99
CA ASP A 80 17.59 -0.22 5.68
C ASP A 80 16.43 0.36 4.88
N TYR A 81 16.64 0.49 3.57
CA TYR A 81 15.67 0.93 2.59
C TYR A 81 15.67 -0.01 1.39
N ALA A 82 14.52 -0.15 0.75
CA ALA A 82 14.39 -0.84 -0.52
C ALA A 82 13.28 -0.19 -1.35
N THR A 83 13.56 0.13 -2.61
CA THR A 83 12.56 0.60 -3.56
C THR A 83 12.18 -0.54 -4.49
N ALA A 84 10.89 -0.82 -4.62
CA ALA A 84 10.36 -1.85 -5.49
C ALA A 84 9.26 -1.31 -6.41
N ALA A 85 9.24 -1.75 -7.67
CA ALA A 85 8.09 -1.64 -8.54
C ALA A 85 7.16 -2.83 -8.28
N LEU A 86 6.02 -2.56 -7.66
CA LEU A 86 5.00 -3.53 -7.31
C LEU A 86 3.91 -3.51 -8.36
N ARG A 87 3.78 -4.61 -9.09
CA ARG A 87 2.68 -4.83 -10.03
C ARG A 87 1.71 -5.81 -9.44
N TYR A 88 0.46 -5.40 -9.28
CA TYR A 88 -0.57 -6.20 -8.64
C TYR A 88 -1.90 -6.00 -9.34
N GLU A 89 -2.78 -6.99 -9.21
CA GLU A 89 -4.18 -6.86 -9.57
C GLU A 89 -5.01 -6.60 -8.31
N SER A 90 -6.05 -5.80 -8.45
CA SER A 90 -7.03 -5.58 -7.38
C SER A 90 -8.36 -5.13 -7.98
N ARG A 91 -9.44 -5.29 -7.21
CA ARG A 91 -10.70 -4.59 -7.47
C ARG A 91 -10.65 -3.27 -6.72
N ASP A 92 -10.50 -2.20 -7.47
CA ASP A 92 -10.46 -0.84 -6.96
C ASP A 92 -11.67 -0.08 -7.51
N VAL A 93 -12.56 0.33 -6.61
CA VAL A 93 -13.75 1.10 -6.94
C VAL A 93 -13.94 2.29 -6.03
N THR A 94 -14.34 3.41 -6.62
CA THR A 94 -14.82 4.56 -5.85
C THR A 94 -16.35 4.52 -5.81
N ARG A 95 -16.90 4.53 -4.59
CA ARG A 95 -18.34 4.53 -4.34
C ARG A 95 -18.82 5.84 -3.72
N GLU A 96 -20.01 6.27 -4.11
CA GLU A 96 -20.75 7.29 -3.36
C GLU A 96 -21.20 6.72 -2.01
N ARG A 97 -20.88 7.41 -0.91
CA ARG A 97 -21.24 6.96 0.45
C ARG A 97 -22.75 6.89 0.68
N ALA A 98 -23.50 7.84 0.11
CA ALA A 98 -24.93 7.96 0.34
C ALA A 98 -25.74 6.84 -0.31
N SER A 99 -25.30 6.37 -1.48
CA SER A 99 -26.04 5.44 -2.34
C SER A 99 -25.38 4.06 -2.44
N GLY A 100 -24.08 3.95 -2.15
CA GLY A 100 -23.27 2.75 -2.40
C GLY A 100 -22.94 2.52 -3.88
N LYS A 101 -23.36 3.45 -4.76
CA LYS A 101 -23.17 3.35 -6.20
C LYS A 101 -21.71 3.51 -6.57
N VAL A 102 -21.19 2.62 -7.40
CA VAL A 102 -19.88 2.78 -8.06
C VAL A 102 -19.94 3.98 -9.01
N VAL A 103 -19.02 4.93 -8.82
CA VAL A 103 -18.86 6.10 -9.69
C VAL A 103 -17.57 6.03 -10.53
N GLU A 104 -16.63 5.18 -10.13
CA GLU A 104 -15.37 4.94 -10.83
C GLU A 104 -14.85 3.53 -10.50
N GLY A 105 -14.13 2.90 -11.43
CA GLY A 105 -13.61 1.54 -11.30
C GLY A 105 -14.54 0.45 -11.86
N ASP A 106 -14.11 -0.80 -11.70
CA ASP A 106 -14.86 -2.01 -12.09
C ASP A 106 -14.94 -2.96 -10.88
N GLU A 107 -16.16 -3.21 -10.38
CA GLU A 107 -16.35 -4.09 -9.21
C GLU A 107 -16.35 -5.58 -9.58
N ASP A 108 -16.53 -5.93 -10.85
CA ASP A 108 -16.61 -7.30 -11.32
C ASP A 108 -15.24 -7.83 -11.73
N HIS A 109 -14.41 -6.98 -12.34
CA HIS A 109 -13.12 -7.35 -12.91
C HIS A 109 -11.95 -6.68 -12.19
N PRO A 110 -11.00 -7.45 -11.62
CA PRO A 110 -9.74 -6.90 -11.14
C PRO A 110 -8.98 -6.18 -12.26
N THR A 111 -8.33 -5.08 -11.91
CA THR A 111 -7.46 -4.32 -12.81
C THR A 111 -6.02 -4.35 -12.32
N GLU A 112 -5.08 -4.34 -13.26
CA GLU A 112 -3.65 -4.32 -12.96
C GLU A 112 -3.16 -2.88 -12.73
N THR A 113 -2.43 -2.68 -11.63
CA THR A 113 -1.80 -1.42 -11.24
C THR A 113 -0.32 -1.66 -10.99
N THR A 114 0.52 -0.65 -11.27
CA THR A 114 1.94 -0.65 -10.90
C THR A 114 2.25 0.57 -10.05
N GLU A 115 2.82 0.33 -8.87
CA GLU A 115 3.23 1.37 -7.92
C GLU A 115 4.71 1.23 -7.56
N LEU A 116 5.36 2.35 -7.26
CA LEU A 116 6.75 2.38 -6.78
C LEU A 116 6.75 2.66 -5.28
N TRP A 117 7.18 1.69 -4.49
CA TRP A 117 7.16 1.78 -3.03
C TRP A 117 8.58 1.75 -2.50
N THR A 118 8.89 2.65 -1.56
CA THR A 118 10.12 2.61 -0.77
C THR A 118 9.80 2.14 0.63
N PHE A 119 10.30 0.96 0.96
CA PHE A 119 10.16 0.33 2.28
C PHE A 119 11.32 0.75 3.18
N THR A 120 11.07 0.79 4.50
CA THR A 120 12.13 1.02 5.49
C THR A 120 12.00 0.13 6.72
N ARG A 121 13.13 -0.23 7.32
CA ARG A 121 13.21 -0.83 8.66
C ARG A 121 14.39 -0.27 9.43
N GLN A 122 14.29 -0.22 10.75
CA GLN A 122 15.36 0.25 11.62
C GLN A 122 15.97 -0.92 12.38
N ASN A 123 17.29 -1.07 12.35
CA ASN A 123 18.03 -2.10 13.10
C ASN A 123 17.46 -3.53 12.92
N GLY A 124 17.03 -3.89 11.70
CA GLY A 124 16.46 -5.21 11.40
C GLY A 124 15.05 -5.45 11.96
N SER A 125 14.33 -4.38 12.35
CA SER A 125 12.91 -4.45 12.70
C SER A 125 12.06 -4.93 11.52
N THR A 126 10.76 -5.11 11.75
CA THR A 126 9.80 -5.30 10.65
C THR A 126 9.84 -4.12 9.69
N TRP A 127 9.70 -4.41 8.39
CA TRP A 127 9.53 -3.40 7.35
C TRP A 127 8.24 -2.58 7.53
N LYS A 128 8.27 -1.38 6.98
CA LYS A 128 7.18 -0.42 6.82
C LYS A 128 7.22 0.17 5.42
#